data_AF-A0A9X3J308-F1
#
_entry.id   AF-A0A9X3J308-F1
#
_cell.length_a   1.000
_cell.length_b   1.000
_cell.length_c   1.000
_cell.angle_alpha   90.00
_cell.angle_beta   90.00
_cell.angle_gamma   90.00
#
_symmetry.space_group_name_H-M   'P 1'
#
loop_
_entity.id
_entity.type
_entity.pdbx_description
1 polymer ?
#
loop_
_entity_poly.entity_id
_entity_poly.type
_entity_poly.pdbx_seq_one_letter_code
_entity_poly.pdbx_strand_id
1 'polypeptide(L)'
;MGLQRVVNGSGCSAYWDGGRRDAWHVPSLLDLVWVRGFLAAEVAKVHAEPLLHCARHACQSFRSTPTYPERDYADVSDHCPVIVDFERAADDDP
;
A
#
# COMPACT_ATOMS: atom_id res chain seq x y z
N MET A 1 -14.51 -3.89 20.45
CA MET A 1 -13.04 -3.67 20.46
C MET A 1 -12.77 -2.46 19.59
N GLY A 2 -12.29 -1.34 20.16
CA GLY A 2 -12.12 -0.10 19.42
C GLY A 2 -10.90 -0.15 18.49
N LEU A 3 -11.07 -0.71 17.30
CA LEU A 3 -10.08 -0.66 16.22
C LEU A 3 -10.52 0.34 15.17
N GLN A 4 -9.56 1.07 14.63
CA GLN A 4 -9.76 2.01 13.53
C GLN A 4 -8.91 1.56 12.35
N ARG A 5 -9.50 1.56 11.17
CA ARG A 5 -8.80 1.22 9.92
C ARG A 5 -7.95 2.41 9.50
N VAL A 6 -6.68 2.17 9.22
CA VAL A 6 -5.81 3.15 8.58
C VAL A 6 -6.11 3.15 7.09
N VAL A 7 -6.38 4.32 6.51
CA VAL A 7 -6.68 4.44 5.09
C VAL A 7 -5.38 4.46 4.30
N ASN A 8 -5.25 3.52 3.36
CA ASN A 8 -4.23 3.59 2.32
C ASN A 8 -4.76 4.50 1.20
N GLY A 9 -4.20 5.71 1.10
CA GLY A 9 -4.66 6.74 0.16
C GLY A 9 -4.35 6.44 -1.31
N SER A 10 -3.35 5.60 -1.57
CA SER A 10 -2.93 5.24 -2.93
C SER A 10 -3.84 4.19 -3.58
N GLY A 11 -4.59 3.42 -2.78
CA GLY A 11 -5.67 2.57 -3.27
C GLY A 11 -5.27 1.15 -3.71
N CYS A 12 -4.02 0.74 -3.51
CA CYS A 12 -3.57 -0.64 -3.76
C CYS A 12 -2.47 -1.08 -2.79
N SER A 13 -2.28 -2.39 -2.71
CA SER A 13 -1.17 -3.05 -2.02
C SER A 13 -0.68 -4.31 -2.75
N ALA A 14 -1.37 -4.75 -3.81
CA ALA A 14 -1.01 -5.92 -4.58
C ALA A 14 -1.53 -5.81 -6.01
N TYR A 15 -0.98 -6.64 -6.88
CA TYR A 15 -1.39 -6.77 -8.26
C TYR A 15 -1.71 -8.23 -8.61
N TRP A 16 -2.77 -8.43 -9.39
CA TRP A 16 -3.14 -9.73 -9.91
C TRP A 16 -3.09 -9.73 -11.44
N ASP A 17 -2.84 -10.90 -12.04
CA ASP A 17 -2.88 -11.09 -13.49
C ASP A 17 -4.26 -10.76 -14.04
N GLY A 18 -4.36 -9.78 -14.93
CA GLY A 18 -5.59 -9.31 -15.56
C GLY A 18 -6.29 -10.37 -16.43
N GLY A 19 -6.66 -10.02 -17.65
CA GLY A 19 -7.26 -10.99 -18.57
C GLY A 19 -6.32 -12.16 -18.87
N ARG A 20 -6.84 -13.31 -19.31
CA ARG A 20 -5.98 -14.45 -19.69
C ARG A 20 -5.00 -14.05 -20.80
N ARG A 21 -3.71 -13.96 -20.43
CA ARG A 21 -2.56 -13.75 -21.33
C ARG A 21 -2.48 -12.35 -21.99
N ASP A 22 -3.03 -11.32 -21.36
CA ASP A 22 -2.89 -9.94 -21.85
C ASP A 22 -1.63 -9.21 -21.33
N ALA A 23 -0.91 -9.83 -20.39
CA ALA A 23 0.28 -9.31 -19.71
C ALA A 23 0.01 -8.05 -18.87
N TRP A 24 -1.26 -7.72 -18.62
CA TRP A 24 -1.65 -6.63 -17.76
C TRP A 24 -1.84 -7.13 -16.34
N HIS A 25 -1.34 -6.37 -15.38
CA HIS A 25 -1.56 -6.59 -13.96
C HIS A 25 -2.46 -5.49 -13.43
N VAL A 26 -3.49 -5.87 -12.68
CA VAL A 26 -4.53 -4.97 -12.20
C VAL A 26 -4.37 -4.73 -10.70
N PRO A 27 -4.46 -3.48 -10.22
CA PRO A 27 -4.27 -3.16 -8.81
C PRO A 27 -5.39 -3.72 -7.94
N SER A 28 -5.04 -4.06 -6.70
CA SER A 28 -5.97 -4.47 -5.66
C SER A 28 -5.47 -3.99 -4.29
N LEU A 29 -6.40 -3.75 -3.36
CA LEU A 29 -6.09 -3.41 -1.98
C LEU A 29 -6.44 -4.61 -1.09
N LEU A 30 -5.43 -5.42 -0.74
CA LEU A 30 -5.60 -6.68 -0.01
C LEU A 30 -4.92 -6.66 1.36
N ASP A 31 -3.91 -5.82 1.54
CA ASP A 31 -3.17 -5.66 2.79
C ASP A 31 -3.76 -4.49 3.58
N LEU A 32 -4.41 -4.81 4.69
CA LEU A 32 -5.16 -3.85 5.50
C LEU A 32 -4.53 -3.67 6.87
N VAL A 33 -4.45 -2.41 7.30
CA VAL A 33 -3.89 -2.04 8.61
C VAL A 33 -5.00 -1.53 9.51
N TRP A 34 -5.04 -2.07 10.73
CA TRP A 34 -5.95 -1.64 11.79
C TRP A 34 -5.14 -1.33 13.05
N VAL A 35 -5.41 -0.17 13.64
CA VAL A 35 -4.77 0.28 14.88
C VAL A 35 -5.79 0.38 16.00
N ARG A 36 -5.33 0.28 17.25
CA ARG A 36 -6.22 0.46 18.39
C ARG A 36 -6.58 1.95 18.52
N GLY A 37 -7.86 2.25 18.73
CA GLY A 37 -8.38 3.61 18.68
C GLY A 37 -7.82 4.59 19.72
N PHE A 38 -7.17 4.13 20.80
CA PHE A 38 -6.49 5.04 21.72
C PHE A 38 -5.12 5.51 21.20
N LEU A 39 -4.46 4.73 20.33
CA LEU A 39 -3.23 5.19 19.66
C LEU A 39 -3.52 6.32 18.69
N ALA A 40 -4.74 6.39 18.14
CA ALA A 40 -5.19 7.54 17.35
C ALA A 40 -5.44 8.81 18.20
N ALA A 41 -5.48 8.72 19.53
CA ALA A 41 -5.62 9.89 20.39
C ALA A 41 -4.27 10.55 20.73
N GLU A 42 -3.15 9.81 20.62
CA GLU A 42 -1.79 10.30 20.86
C GLU A 42 -1.05 10.69 19.56
N VAL A 43 -1.67 10.41 18.41
CA VAL A 43 -1.09 10.57 17.09
C VAL A 43 -2.00 11.50 16.30
N ALA A 44 -1.47 12.61 15.80
CA ALA A 44 -2.23 13.59 15.02
C ALA A 44 -2.76 12.99 13.72
N LYS A 45 -1.98 12.09 13.10
CA LYS A 45 -2.34 11.43 11.86
C LYS A 45 -1.63 10.10 11.69
N VAL A 46 -2.37 9.11 11.18
CA VAL A 46 -1.79 7.83 10.74
C VAL A 46 -2.02 7.71 9.24
N HIS A 47 -0.96 7.52 8.47
CA HIS A 47 -1.06 7.25 7.03
C HIS A 47 -0.45 5.91 6.68
N ALA A 48 -1.02 5.29 5.65
CA ALA A 48 -0.49 4.09 5.05
C ALA A 48 -0.27 4.33 3.56
N GLU A 49 0.88 3.91 3.05
CA GLU A 49 1.21 3.98 1.63
C GLU A 49 1.98 2.74 1.18
N PRO A 50 1.69 2.23 -0.03
CA PRO A 50 2.43 1.11 -0.59
C PRO A 50 3.75 1.61 -1.19
N LEU A 51 4.81 0.80 -1.15
CA LEU A 51 6.07 1.09 -1.85
C LEU A 51 6.25 0.21 -3.09
N LEU A 52 7.46 0.25 -3.66
CA LEU A 52 7.90 -0.58 -4.80
C LEU A 52 6.98 -0.41 -6.02
N HIS A 53 6.63 -1.51 -6.69
CA HIS A 53 5.89 -1.48 -7.94
C HIS A 53 4.50 -0.81 -7.79
N CYS A 54 3.87 -0.86 -6.62
CA CYS A 54 2.63 -0.10 -6.37
C CYS A 54 2.85 1.42 -6.38
N ALA A 55 3.90 1.92 -5.71
CA ALA A 55 4.24 3.33 -5.75
C ALA A 55 4.68 3.76 -7.16
N ARG A 56 5.52 2.94 -7.81
CA ARG A 56 6.05 3.18 -9.16
C ARG A 56 4.93 3.37 -10.19
N HIS A 57 3.89 2.54 -10.10
CA HIS A 57 2.76 2.56 -11.04
C HIS A 57 1.57 3.38 -10.53
N ALA A 58 1.72 4.10 -9.40
CA ALA A 58 0.66 4.90 -8.79
C ALA A 58 -0.68 4.14 -8.65
N CYS A 59 -0.60 2.85 -8.32
CA CYS A 59 -1.74 1.95 -8.25
C CYS A 59 -2.61 1.93 -9.53
N GLN A 60 -2.00 2.14 -10.69
CA GLN A 60 -2.61 1.92 -12.01
C GLN A 60 -2.20 0.56 -12.56
N SER A 61 -3.00 0.02 -13.48
CA SER A 61 -2.62 -1.20 -14.20
C SER A 61 -1.33 -1.00 -14.99
N PHE A 62 -0.44 -1.99 -14.96
CA PHE A 62 0.80 -1.97 -15.73
C PHE A 62 0.98 -3.26 -16.51
N ARG A 63 1.86 -3.23 -17.52
CA ARG A 63 2.20 -4.40 -18.32
C ARG A 63 3.56 -4.95 -17.90
N SER A 64 3.64 -6.25 -17.63
CA SER A 64 4.91 -6.95 -17.36
C SER A 64 4.92 -8.29 -18.08
N THR A 65 6.08 -8.69 -18.60
CA THR A 65 6.25 -9.93 -19.38
C THR A 65 7.55 -10.61 -19.01
N PRO A 66 7.73 -11.92 -19.32
CA PRO A 66 9.01 -12.58 -19.08
C PRO A 66 10.21 -11.91 -19.79
N THR A 67 10.00 -11.26 -20.93
CA THR A 67 11.05 -10.53 -21.67
C THR A 67 11.31 -9.14 -21.11
N TYR A 68 10.28 -8.50 -20.54
CA TYR A 68 10.33 -7.16 -19.95
C TYR A 68 9.62 -7.19 -18.60
N PRO A 69 10.26 -7.75 -17.56
CA PRO A 69 9.62 -7.89 -16.25
C PRO A 69 9.64 -6.55 -15.49
N GLU A 70 8.54 -6.25 -14.80
CA GLU A 70 8.61 -5.33 -13.65
C GLU A 70 9.38 -6.05 -12.54
N ARG A 71 10.61 -5.61 -12.29
CA ARG A 71 11.59 -6.35 -11.48
C ARG A 71 11.08 -6.68 -10.09
N ASP A 72 10.57 -5.68 -9.37
CA ASP A 72 10.14 -5.84 -7.98
C ASP A 72 8.78 -6.55 -7.87
N TYR A 73 8.10 -6.81 -8.98
CA TYR A 73 6.89 -7.65 -9.04
C TYR A 73 7.26 -9.10 -9.38
N ALA A 74 8.03 -9.29 -10.46
CA ALA A 74 8.32 -10.62 -11.00
C ALA A 74 9.30 -11.42 -10.14
N ASP A 75 10.31 -10.77 -9.56
CA ASP A 75 11.41 -11.46 -8.87
C ASP A 75 11.28 -11.45 -7.35
N VAL A 76 10.32 -10.69 -6.80
CA VAL A 76 10.21 -10.45 -5.35
C VAL A 76 8.86 -10.88 -4.79
N SER A 77 7.77 -10.21 -5.20
CA SER A 77 6.43 -10.42 -4.65
C SER A 77 5.39 -9.69 -5.51
N ASP A 78 4.21 -10.26 -5.67
CA ASP A 78 3.03 -9.63 -6.28
C ASP A 78 2.28 -8.68 -5.32
N HIS A 79 2.63 -8.73 -4.04
CA HIS A 79 2.29 -7.75 -3.02
C HIS A 79 3.40 -6.70 -2.83
N CYS A 80 2.99 -5.50 -2.46
CA CYS A 80 3.83 -4.37 -2.10
C CYS A 80 3.88 -4.21 -0.58
N PRO A 81 5.06 -3.89 -0.01
CA PRO A 81 5.12 -3.51 1.39
C PRO A 81 4.31 -2.23 1.61
N VAL A 82 3.48 -2.23 2.66
CA VAL A 82 2.73 -1.07 3.12
C VAL A 82 3.47 -0.48 4.32
N ILE A 83 3.94 0.75 4.18
CA ILE A 83 4.51 1.50 5.29
C ILE A 83 3.39 2.22 6.02
N VAL A 84 3.50 2.26 7.34
CA VAL A 84 2.55 2.92 8.24
C VAL A 84 3.33 3.88 9.10
N ASP A 85 3.07 5.16 8.91
CA ASP A 85 3.71 6.22 9.68
C ASP A 85 2.70 6.83 10.66
N PHE A 86 3.24 7.21 11.82
CA PHE A 86 2.50 7.83 12.90
C PHE A 86 3.06 9.23 13.11
N GLU A 87 2.31 10.25 12.70
CA GLU A 87 2.67 11.65 12.94
C GLU A 87 2.24 12.03 14.37
N ARG A 88 3.21 12.26 15.26
CA ARG A 88 2.90 12.76 16.61
C ARG A 88 2.25 14.13 16.55
N ALA A 89 1.32 14.40 17.47
CA ALA A 89 0.91 15.78 17.71
C ALA A 89 2.13 16.61 18.12
N ALA A 90 2.18 17.87 17.70
CA ALA A 90 3.21 18.77 18.20
C ALA A 90 3.10 18.82 19.74
N ASP A 91 4.22 18.64 20.43
CA ASP A 91 4.29 18.92 21.85
C ASP A 91 4.10 20.44 22.00
N ASP A 92 2.95 20.85 22.54
CA ASP A 92 2.73 22.21 23.03
C ASP A 92 3.56 22.39 24.32
N ASP A 93 4.89 22.35 24.22
CA ASP A 93 5.81 22.63 25.32
C ASP A 93 6.22 24.12 25.25
N PRO A 94 5.72 24.99 26.16
CA PRO A 94 6.00 26.43 26.16
C PRO A 94 7.40 26.82 26.63
#